data_AF-A0A4Q6B0Q4-F1
#
_entry.id   AF-A0A4Q6B0Q4-F1
#
_cell.length_a   1.000
_cell.length_b   1.000
_cell.length_c   1.000
_cell.angle_alpha   90.00
_cell.angle_beta   90.00
_cell.angle_gamma   90.00
#
_symmetry.space_group_name_H-M   'P 1'
#
loop_
_entity.id
_entity.type
_entity.pdbx_description
1 polymer ?
#
loop_
_entity_poly.entity_id
_entity_poly.type
_entity_poly.pdbx_seq_one_letter_code
_entity_poly.pdbx_strand_id
1 'polypeptide(L)'
;MLGAGVLSAMAASLCCITPFVALLAGSSSIAASFSWIEPARQYLIGLSVLVLALAWYTKLKPAKPVADDCECVPSTKPTFWQSKTFLALVTMFAVAMMAFPMYASMFYPKAQVKAPVAPAAQTKQVKFVITGMTCAGCEEHVNGELAKVKGVTAFTTSYASRSSLVTFDPAQTNEGAVADAIKRTGYKVTGYEAASRVSGPAMLYNVPLVCEAAPSIGCGSKAKFLLQDLVKRSNVVEGAWINKKGTMIAVNWTTQSTAVVRQVIMESIGKNHSVSVTERAETIATTTLADSKEWYAAGEVDLLSREEANVIAHKTITDLKRKGLVKPTFERQFEADIAKIYTELFLGLTSFKDLNKSSYDSAESKIQAAGERYAGKGKMPRQELCATTDESCTMGGSSGGGNENSCSTSESCCKKN
;
A
#
# COMPACT_ATOMS: atom_id res chain seq x y z
N MET A 1 4.39 -40.45 -47.70
CA MET A 1 4.65 -39.99 -46.32
C MET A 1 4.89 -38.46 -46.20
N LEU A 2 4.43 -37.62 -47.15
CA LEU A 2 4.61 -36.15 -47.11
C LEU A 2 3.35 -35.38 -46.68
N GLY A 3 2.16 -36.01 -46.67
CA GLY A 3 0.89 -35.34 -46.35
C GLY A 3 0.65 -35.09 -44.86
N ALA A 4 1.13 -35.98 -43.98
CA ALA A 4 0.89 -35.87 -42.54
C ALA A 4 1.73 -34.76 -41.87
N GLY A 5 2.91 -34.44 -42.41
CA GLY A 5 3.80 -33.40 -41.86
C GLY A 5 3.38 -31.96 -42.18
N VAL A 6 2.71 -31.74 -43.32
CA VAL A 6 2.24 -30.40 -43.72
C VAL A 6 1.02 -29.99 -42.88
N LEU A 7 0.11 -30.94 -42.60
CA LEU A 7 -1.07 -30.68 -41.77
C LEU A 7 -0.71 -30.44 -40.28
N SER A 8 0.29 -31.15 -39.74
CA SER A 8 0.76 -30.89 -38.37
C SER A 8 1.51 -29.57 -38.25
N ALA A 9 2.28 -29.17 -39.27
CA ALA A 9 2.95 -27.88 -39.32
C ALA A 9 1.94 -26.71 -39.42
N MET A 10 0.87 -26.86 -40.20
CA MET A 10 -0.20 -25.86 -40.28
C MET A 10 -1.00 -25.77 -38.98
N ALA A 11 -1.32 -26.89 -38.34
CA ALA A 11 -1.98 -26.90 -37.03
C ALA A 11 -1.15 -26.23 -35.92
N ALA A 12 0.17 -26.44 -35.92
CA ALA A 12 1.08 -25.77 -34.98
C ALA A 12 1.24 -24.27 -35.29
N SER A 13 1.24 -23.88 -36.56
CA SER A 13 1.34 -22.48 -37.00
C SER A 13 0.07 -21.68 -36.68
N LEU A 14 -1.11 -22.30 -36.77
CA LEU A 14 -2.39 -21.70 -36.40
C LEU A 14 -2.43 -21.26 -34.93
N CYS A 15 -1.81 -22.00 -34.00
CA CYS A 15 -1.69 -21.58 -32.59
C CYS A 15 -0.82 -20.31 -32.38
N CYS A 16 0.08 -19.99 -33.32
CA CYS A 16 0.98 -18.82 -33.22
C CYS A 16 0.52 -17.63 -34.08
N ILE A 17 -0.28 -17.87 -35.13
CA ILE A 17 -0.84 -16.82 -36.00
C ILE A 17 -2.10 -16.22 -35.37
N THR A 18 -2.86 -17.01 -34.61
CA THR A 18 -4.13 -16.58 -34.00
C THR A 18 -4.01 -15.32 -33.12
N PRO A 19 -2.97 -15.15 -32.26
CA PRO A 19 -2.79 -13.92 -31.50
C PRO A 19 -2.53 -12.68 -32.37
N PHE A 20 -1.78 -12.85 -33.47
CA PHE A 20 -1.46 -11.76 -34.40
C PHE A 20 -2.67 -11.36 -35.25
N VAL A 21 -3.45 -12.34 -35.71
CA VAL A 21 -4.72 -12.11 -36.42
C VAL A 21 -5.78 -11.53 -35.48
N ALA A 22 -5.84 -11.98 -34.22
CA ALA A 22 -6.74 -11.42 -33.20
C ALA A 22 -6.40 -9.95 -32.87
N LEU A 23 -5.10 -9.60 -32.85
CA LEU A 23 -4.63 -8.22 -32.69
C LEU A 23 -5.08 -7.32 -33.86
N LEU A 24 -5.00 -7.82 -35.10
CA LEU A 24 -5.46 -7.11 -36.30
C LEU A 24 -6.99 -7.04 -36.41
N ALA A 25 -7.69 -8.06 -35.91
CA ALA A 25 -9.15 -8.17 -35.96
C ALA A 25 -9.86 -7.56 -34.73
N GLY A 26 -9.12 -7.03 -33.74
CA GLY A 26 -9.68 -6.40 -32.54
C GLY A 26 -10.51 -7.32 -31.63
N SER A 27 -10.40 -8.64 -31.79
CA SER A 27 -11.19 -9.64 -31.04
C SER A 27 -10.31 -10.36 -30.02
N SER A 28 -10.30 -9.89 -28.77
CA SER A 28 -9.47 -10.38 -27.67
C SER A 28 -9.93 -11.73 -27.06
N SER A 29 -10.97 -12.38 -27.59
CA SER A 29 -11.69 -13.46 -26.88
C SER A 29 -11.14 -14.88 -27.05
N ILE A 30 -10.05 -15.09 -27.79
CA ILE A 30 -9.60 -16.46 -28.13
C ILE A 30 -8.61 -17.04 -27.10
N ALA A 31 -8.01 -16.21 -26.24
CA ALA A 31 -7.02 -16.65 -25.25
C ALA A 31 -7.58 -17.71 -24.26
N ALA A 32 -8.86 -17.59 -23.87
CA ALA A 32 -9.49 -18.51 -22.92
C ALA A 32 -9.83 -19.90 -23.50
N SER A 33 -9.90 -20.03 -24.84
CA SER A 33 -10.25 -21.31 -25.49
C SER A 33 -9.07 -22.29 -25.56
N PHE A 34 -7.85 -21.83 -25.27
CA PHE A 34 -6.62 -22.62 -25.35
C PHE A 34 -5.93 -22.89 -24.01
N SER A 35 -6.55 -22.53 -22.88
CA SER A 35 -5.98 -22.77 -21.54
C SER A 35 -5.73 -24.26 -21.25
N TRP A 36 -6.46 -25.18 -21.89
CA TRP A 36 -6.24 -26.63 -21.75
C TRP A 36 -4.94 -27.13 -22.40
N ILE A 37 -4.31 -26.35 -23.29
CA ILE A 37 -3.03 -26.67 -23.97
C ILE A 37 -1.82 -26.15 -23.16
N GLU A 38 -2.04 -25.37 -22.10
CA GLU A 38 -0.98 -24.81 -21.25
C GLU A 38 0.04 -25.84 -20.74
N PRO A 39 -0.33 -27.03 -20.23
CA PRO A 39 0.64 -28.01 -19.75
C PRO A 39 1.55 -28.53 -20.86
N ALA A 40 1.04 -28.58 -22.10
CA ALA A 40 1.72 -29.12 -23.26
C ALA A 40 2.63 -28.08 -23.97
N ARG A 41 2.56 -26.79 -23.60
CA ARG A 41 3.26 -25.70 -24.29
C ARG A 41 4.76 -25.94 -24.43
N GLN A 42 5.43 -26.33 -23.35
CA GLN A 42 6.88 -26.59 -23.38
C GLN A 42 7.25 -27.78 -24.28
N TYR A 43 6.40 -28.81 -24.34
CA TYR A 43 6.60 -29.96 -25.22
C TYR A 43 6.38 -29.62 -26.68
N LEU A 44 5.40 -28.76 -27.00
CA LEU A 44 5.14 -28.27 -28.35
C LEU A 44 6.28 -27.39 -28.87
N ILE A 45 6.84 -26.52 -28.01
CA ILE A 45 8.05 -25.74 -28.32
C ILE A 45 9.21 -26.69 -28.60
N GLY A 46 9.46 -27.68 -27.73
CA GLY A 46 10.51 -28.68 -27.93
C GLY A 46 10.36 -29.47 -29.22
N LEU A 47 9.13 -29.92 -29.53
CA LEU A 47 8.82 -30.64 -30.77
C LEU A 47 9.03 -29.75 -32.01
N SER A 48 8.65 -28.47 -31.95
CA SER A 48 8.88 -27.53 -33.06
C SER A 48 10.37 -27.30 -33.32
N VAL A 49 11.17 -27.14 -32.27
CA VAL A 49 12.63 -26.98 -32.37
C VAL A 49 13.27 -28.25 -32.93
N LEU A 50 12.82 -29.43 -32.47
CA LEU A 50 13.29 -30.72 -32.97
C LEU A 50 13.00 -30.90 -34.47
N VAL A 51 11.79 -30.59 -34.91
CA VAL A 51 11.39 -30.70 -36.33
C VAL A 51 12.19 -29.72 -37.20
N LEU A 52 12.39 -28.48 -36.76
CA LEU A 52 13.21 -27.49 -37.46
C LEU A 52 14.69 -27.91 -37.52
N ALA A 53 15.22 -28.49 -36.44
CA ALA A 53 16.58 -29.02 -36.40
C ALA A 53 16.76 -30.21 -37.36
N LEU A 54 15.79 -31.14 -37.42
CA LEU A 54 15.80 -32.26 -38.36
C LEU A 54 15.65 -31.78 -39.82
N ALA A 55 14.84 -30.76 -40.08
CA ALA A 55 14.71 -30.15 -41.40
C ALA A 55 16.03 -29.50 -41.86
N TRP A 56 16.71 -28.77 -40.99
CA TRP A 56 18.05 -28.23 -41.27
C TRP A 56 19.09 -29.34 -41.46
N TYR A 57 19.08 -30.37 -40.61
CA TYR A 57 20.00 -31.50 -40.69
C TYR A 57 19.85 -32.27 -42.02
N THR A 58 18.61 -32.53 -42.45
CA THR A 58 18.35 -33.21 -43.73
C THR A 58 18.76 -32.35 -44.94
N LYS A 59 18.74 -31.01 -44.82
CA LYS A 59 19.12 -30.09 -45.90
C LYS A 59 20.61 -29.70 -45.92
N LEU A 60 21.30 -29.80 -44.79
CA LEU A 60 22.74 -29.53 -44.64
C LEU A 60 23.60 -30.79 -44.81
N LYS A 61 23.01 -31.99 -44.74
CA LYS A 61 23.74 -33.22 -45.06
C LYS A 61 24.32 -33.12 -46.47
N PRO A 62 25.65 -33.25 -46.65
CA PRO A 62 26.24 -33.34 -47.98
C PRO A 62 25.70 -34.61 -48.65
N ALA A 63 25.34 -34.50 -49.92
CA ALA A 63 25.01 -35.68 -50.72
C ALA A 63 26.22 -36.62 -50.67
N LYS A 64 26.00 -37.90 -50.33
CA LYS A 64 27.03 -38.91 -50.54
C LYS A 64 27.34 -38.91 -52.04
N PRO A 65 28.61 -38.83 -52.46
CA PRO A 65 28.95 -39.01 -53.86
C PRO A 65 28.51 -40.43 -54.24
N VAL A 66 27.42 -40.52 -54.99
CA VAL A 66 27.10 -41.73 -55.72
C VAL A 66 28.03 -41.69 -56.93
N ALA A 67 29.09 -42.49 -56.89
CA ALA A 67 29.64 -42.99 -58.13
C ALA A 67 28.51 -43.84 -58.75
N ASP A 68 28.01 -43.44 -59.91
CA ASP A 68 27.97 -44.33 -61.05
C ASP A 68 27.44 -43.62 -62.30
N ASP A 69 27.83 -44.24 -63.41
CA ASP A 69 27.78 -43.82 -64.79
C ASP A 69 26.47 -43.18 -65.28
N CYS A 70 26.67 -42.38 -66.32
CA CYS A 70 25.69 -41.70 -67.14
C CYS A 70 24.35 -42.43 -67.32
N GLU A 71 23.27 -41.86 -66.78
CA GLU A 71 21.99 -41.80 -67.48
C GLU A 71 21.13 -40.64 -66.93
N CYS A 72 20.65 -39.80 -67.87
CA CYS A 72 19.95 -38.56 -67.62
C CYS A 72 18.61 -38.77 -66.89
N VAL A 73 18.48 -38.24 -65.67
CA VAL A 73 17.18 -37.95 -65.03
C VAL A 73 17.01 -36.42 -65.00
N PRO A 74 15.87 -35.87 -65.43
CA PRO A 74 15.68 -34.42 -65.46
C PRO A 74 15.73 -33.88 -64.02
N SER A 75 16.64 -32.94 -63.78
CA SER A 75 16.71 -32.21 -62.52
C SER A 75 15.53 -31.24 -62.43
N THR A 76 14.44 -31.68 -61.79
CA THR A 76 13.36 -30.78 -61.41
C THR A 76 13.93 -29.70 -60.50
N LYS A 77 13.94 -28.45 -60.99
CA LYS A 77 14.37 -27.27 -60.20
C LYS A 77 13.62 -27.29 -58.86
N PRO A 78 14.31 -27.16 -57.72
CA PRO A 78 13.63 -27.17 -56.44
C PRO A 78 12.63 -26.02 -56.40
N THR A 79 11.36 -26.34 -56.12
CA THR A 79 10.29 -25.36 -55.93
C THR A 79 10.68 -24.37 -54.83
N PHE A 80 10.17 -23.13 -54.86
CA PHE A 80 10.48 -22.10 -53.84
C PHE A 80 10.35 -22.61 -52.39
N TRP A 81 9.36 -23.48 -52.13
CA TRP A 81 9.10 -24.16 -50.85
C TRP A 81 10.17 -25.18 -50.40
N GLN A 82 11.04 -25.62 -51.30
CA GLN A 82 12.14 -26.56 -51.05
C GLN A 82 13.50 -25.84 -50.94
N SER A 83 13.50 -24.51 -50.95
CA SER A 83 14.70 -23.67 -50.94
C SER A 83 15.25 -23.44 -49.52
N LYS A 84 16.56 -23.18 -49.42
CA LYS A 84 17.21 -22.81 -48.15
C LYS A 84 16.72 -21.44 -47.65
N THR A 85 16.31 -20.56 -48.55
CA THR A 85 15.81 -19.21 -48.22
C THR A 85 14.43 -19.27 -47.57
N PHE A 86 13.54 -20.15 -48.05
CA PHE A 86 12.25 -20.40 -47.41
C PHE A 86 12.43 -20.97 -46.00
N LEU A 87 13.28 -21.99 -45.84
CA LEU A 87 13.57 -22.56 -44.53
C LEU A 87 14.15 -21.51 -43.56
N ALA A 88 15.06 -20.65 -44.04
CA ALA A 88 15.64 -19.56 -43.25
C ALA A 88 14.59 -18.53 -42.81
N LEU A 89 13.69 -18.12 -43.70
CA LEU A 89 12.58 -17.21 -43.40
C LEU A 89 11.63 -17.78 -42.33
N VAL A 90 11.25 -19.05 -42.47
CA VAL A 90 10.38 -19.73 -41.49
C VAL A 90 11.07 -19.83 -40.13
N THR A 91 12.37 -20.16 -40.08
CA THR A 91 13.10 -20.19 -38.81
C THR A 91 13.24 -18.81 -38.17
N MET A 92 13.49 -17.76 -38.96
CA MET A 92 13.60 -16.39 -38.45
C MET A 92 12.27 -15.92 -37.85
N PHE A 93 11.16 -16.19 -38.55
CA PHE A 93 9.82 -15.89 -38.06
C PHE A 93 9.47 -16.67 -36.79
N ALA A 94 9.81 -17.96 -36.72
CA ALA A 94 9.59 -18.79 -35.54
C ALA A 94 10.36 -18.26 -34.31
N VAL A 95 11.62 -17.87 -34.49
CA VAL A 95 12.45 -17.27 -33.43
C VAL A 95 11.88 -15.92 -32.98
N ALA A 96 11.47 -15.06 -33.92
CA ALA A 96 10.84 -13.78 -33.60
C ALA A 96 9.53 -13.95 -32.80
N MET A 97 8.72 -14.95 -33.12
CA MET A 97 7.49 -15.27 -32.38
C MET A 97 7.79 -15.90 -31.00
N MET A 98 8.82 -16.73 -30.86
CA MET A 98 9.25 -17.24 -29.55
C MET A 98 9.78 -16.14 -28.63
N ALA A 99 10.41 -15.12 -29.21
CA ALA A 99 10.88 -13.94 -28.48
C ALA A 99 9.75 -12.96 -28.12
N PHE A 100 8.50 -13.19 -28.54
CA PHE A 100 7.33 -12.33 -28.26
C PHE A 100 7.18 -11.91 -26.79
N PRO A 101 7.32 -12.81 -25.80
CA PRO A 101 7.21 -12.41 -24.40
C PRO A 101 8.23 -11.34 -23.98
N MET A 102 9.39 -11.26 -24.65
CA MET A 102 10.46 -10.33 -24.30
C MET A 102 10.22 -8.90 -24.83
N TYR A 103 9.48 -8.74 -25.93
CA TYR A 103 9.17 -7.42 -26.50
C TYR A 103 7.69 -7.01 -26.37
N ALA A 104 6.83 -7.90 -25.85
CA ALA A 104 5.42 -7.60 -25.58
C ALA A 104 5.24 -6.34 -24.72
N SER A 105 6.13 -6.10 -23.75
CA SER A 105 6.11 -4.90 -22.89
C SER A 105 6.24 -3.57 -23.65
N MET A 106 6.75 -3.58 -24.89
CA MET A 106 6.80 -2.40 -25.74
C MET A 106 5.44 -2.04 -26.37
N PHE A 107 4.52 -3.01 -26.47
CA PHE A 107 3.22 -2.84 -27.14
C PHE A 107 2.03 -2.73 -26.17
N TYR A 108 2.20 -3.09 -24.89
CA TYR A 108 1.19 -2.86 -23.85
C TYR A 108 1.54 -1.57 -23.07
N PRO A 109 0.86 -0.44 -23.31
CA PRO A 109 1.04 0.74 -22.47
C PRO A 109 0.61 0.40 -21.04
N LYS A 110 1.48 0.68 -20.05
CA LYS A 110 1.15 0.51 -18.63
C LYS A 110 -0.18 1.19 -18.34
N ALA A 111 -1.17 0.42 -17.91
CA ALA A 111 -2.45 0.96 -17.49
C ALA A 111 -2.24 1.76 -16.19
N GLN A 112 -2.09 3.08 -16.32
CA GLN A 112 -1.97 3.97 -15.17
C GLN A 112 -3.32 4.62 -14.88
N VAL A 113 -3.87 4.33 -13.71
CA VAL A 113 -4.98 5.12 -13.17
C VAL A 113 -4.38 6.46 -12.74
N LYS A 114 -4.80 7.56 -13.38
CA LYS A 114 -4.49 8.91 -12.89
C LYS A 114 -5.14 9.07 -11.52
N ALA A 115 -4.32 9.15 -10.47
CA ALA A 115 -4.78 9.35 -9.11
C ALA A 115 -5.54 10.69 -9.00
N PRO A 116 -6.79 10.71 -8.49
CA PRO A 116 -7.40 11.95 -8.03
C PRO A 116 -6.76 12.31 -6.69
N VAL A 117 -6.16 13.50 -6.63
CA VAL A 117 -5.75 14.14 -5.37
C VAL A 117 -7.02 14.71 -4.73
N ALA A 118 -7.73 13.89 -3.96
CA ALA A 118 -8.84 14.33 -3.12
C ALA A 118 -8.85 13.54 -1.79
N PRO A 119 -9.23 14.16 -0.67
CA PRO A 119 -9.03 13.61 0.67
C PRO A 119 -10.01 12.47 0.96
N ALA A 120 -9.48 11.37 1.52
CA ALA A 120 -10.17 10.39 2.36
C ALA A 120 -11.68 10.16 2.11
N ALA A 121 -12.06 9.74 0.90
CA ALA A 121 -13.28 8.97 0.73
C ALA A 121 -12.99 7.53 1.15
N GLN A 122 -13.93 6.90 1.87
CA GLN A 122 -13.81 5.52 2.36
C GLN A 122 -13.43 4.59 1.19
N THR A 123 -12.20 4.09 1.13
CA THR A 123 -11.77 3.17 0.08
C THR A 123 -11.68 1.76 0.64
N LYS A 124 -12.18 0.79 -0.11
CA LYS A 124 -12.13 -0.64 0.23
C LYS A 124 -11.08 -1.32 -0.62
N GLN A 125 -10.22 -2.12 0.01
CA GLN A 125 -9.23 -2.93 -0.67
C GLN A 125 -9.63 -4.40 -0.58
N VAL A 126 -9.54 -5.12 -1.69
CA VAL A 126 -10.00 -6.51 -1.81
C VAL A 126 -9.00 -7.30 -2.65
N LYS A 127 -8.65 -8.50 -2.19
CA LYS A 127 -7.78 -9.42 -2.93
C LYS A 127 -8.65 -10.43 -3.68
N PHE A 128 -8.52 -10.43 -5.00
CA PHE A 128 -9.20 -11.36 -5.90
C PHE A 128 -8.24 -12.49 -6.26
N VAL A 129 -8.67 -13.74 -6.09
CA VAL A 129 -7.93 -14.93 -6.53
C VAL A 129 -8.38 -15.29 -7.93
N ILE A 130 -7.43 -15.32 -8.88
CA ILE A 130 -7.69 -15.40 -10.31
C ILE A 130 -6.98 -16.63 -10.90
N THR A 131 -7.75 -17.53 -11.49
CA THR A 131 -7.25 -18.73 -12.18
C THR A 131 -7.19 -18.49 -13.69
N GLY A 132 -6.11 -18.96 -14.31
CA GLY A 132 -5.86 -18.86 -15.76
C GLY A 132 -4.82 -17.81 -16.17
N MET A 133 -4.30 -17.02 -15.22
CA MET A 133 -3.16 -16.13 -15.49
C MET A 133 -1.84 -16.91 -15.46
N THR A 134 -1.07 -16.86 -16.55
CA THR A 134 0.15 -17.68 -16.71
C THR A 134 1.40 -16.90 -17.11
N CYS A 135 1.31 -15.60 -17.40
CA CYS A 135 2.46 -14.76 -17.74
C CYS A 135 2.23 -13.27 -17.44
N ALA A 136 3.27 -12.46 -17.56
CA ALA A 136 3.20 -11.01 -17.39
C ALA A 136 2.19 -10.33 -18.35
N GLY A 137 2.01 -10.87 -19.56
CA GLY A 137 0.98 -10.39 -20.48
C GLY A 137 -0.45 -10.63 -19.98
N CYS A 138 -0.68 -11.71 -19.21
CA CYS A 138 -1.97 -11.96 -18.57
C CYS A 138 -2.26 -10.94 -17.46
N GLU A 139 -1.24 -10.55 -16.69
CA GLU A 139 -1.37 -9.49 -15.66
C GLU A 139 -1.82 -8.18 -16.30
N GLU A 140 -1.16 -7.76 -17.38
CA GLU A 140 -1.46 -6.49 -18.03
C GLU A 140 -2.85 -6.49 -18.69
N HIS A 141 -3.32 -7.64 -19.18
CA HIS A 141 -4.69 -7.76 -19.68
C HIS A 141 -5.72 -7.52 -18.57
N VAL A 142 -5.50 -8.09 -17.37
CA VAL A 142 -6.36 -7.87 -16.20
C VAL A 142 -6.29 -6.41 -15.72
N ASN A 143 -5.09 -5.85 -15.62
CA ASN A 143 -4.88 -4.45 -15.26
C ASN A 143 -5.61 -3.49 -16.22
N GLY A 144 -5.55 -3.76 -17.52
CA GLY A 144 -6.23 -2.97 -18.54
C GLY A 144 -7.76 -2.98 -18.39
N GLU A 145 -8.35 -4.10 -17.97
CA GLU A 145 -9.79 -4.17 -17.68
C GLU A 145 -10.16 -3.52 -16.36
N LEU A 146 -9.35 -3.69 -15.30
CA LEU A 146 -9.56 -3.06 -14.00
C LEU A 146 -9.49 -1.53 -14.07
N ALA A 147 -8.61 -0.98 -14.91
CA ALA A 147 -8.51 0.46 -15.14
C ALA A 147 -9.78 1.09 -15.74
N LYS A 148 -10.63 0.30 -16.40
CA LYS A 148 -11.89 0.76 -17.00
C LYS A 148 -13.06 0.75 -15.99
N VAL A 149 -12.88 0.14 -14.83
CA VAL A 149 -13.94 0.03 -13.82
C VAL A 149 -14.06 1.35 -13.08
N LYS A 150 -15.23 1.98 -13.20
CA LYS A 150 -15.54 3.21 -12.45
C LYS A 150 -15.45 2.95 -10.94
N GLY A 151 -14.78 3.83 -10.22
CA GLY A 151 -14.58 3.70 -8.76
C GLY A 151 -13.34 2.91 -8.35
N VAL A 152 -12.65 2.23 -9.27
CA VAL A 152 -11.33 1.63 -8.98
C VAL A 152 -10.27 2.72 -8.97
N THR A 153 -9.52 2.82 -7.88
CA THR A 153 -8.50 3.86 -7.67
C THR A 153 -7.07 3.31 -7.75
N ALA A 154 -6.87 2.04 -7.43
CA ALA A 154 -5.59 1.36 -7.58
C ALA A 154 -5.78 -0.14 -7.78
N PHE A 155 -4.83 -0.78 -8.48
CA PHE A 155 -4.77 -2.23 -8.57
C PHE A 155 -3.33 -2.71 -8.73
N THR A 156 -3.04 -3.90 -8.21
CA THR A 156 -1.77 -4.61 -8.37
C THR A 156 -2.06 -6.07 -8.65
N THR A 157 -1.84 -6.50 -9.90
CA THR A 157 -2.07 -7.89 -10.34
C THR A 157 -0.75 -8.64 -10.43
N SER A 158 -0.75 -9.91 -10.03
CA SER A 158 0.41 -10.80 -10.12
C SER A 158 0.01 -12.20 -10.61
N TYR A 159 0.57 -12.64 -11.75
CA TYR A 159 0.44 -13.99 -12.30
C TYR A 159 1.16 -15.00 -11.42
N ALA A 160 2.30 -14.61 -10.83
CA ALA A 160 3.07 -15.46 -9.93
C ALA A 160 2.25 -15.86 -8.69
N SER A 161 1.52 -14.91 -8.11
CA SER A 161 0.62 -15.15 -6.97
C SER A 161 -0.81 -15.52 -7.36
N ARG A 162 -1.13 -15.54 -8.67
CA ARG A 162 -2.48 -15.77 -9.21
C ARG A 162 -3.55 -14.89 -8.53
N SER A 163 -3.21 -13.63 -8.27
CA SER A 163 -4.10 -12.74 -7.54
C SER A 163 -4.00 -11.29 -8.01
N SER A 164 -5.07 -10.52 -7.76
CA SER A 164 -5.11 -9.08 -7.99
C SER A 164 -5.61 -8.37 -6.74
N LEU A 165 -4.83 -7.42 -6.24
CA LEU A 165 -5.22 -6.54 -5.14
C LEU A 165 -5.84 -5.29 -5.74
N VAL A 166 -7.11 -5.03 -5.44
CA VAL A 166 -7.86 -3.90 -6.03
C VAL A 166 -8.37 -2.99 -4.92
N THR A 167 -8.08 -1.71 -5.04
CA THR A 167 -8.61 -0.64 -4.19
C THR A 167 -9.69 0.11 -4.95
N PHE A 168 -10.87 0.24 -4.35
CA PHE A 168 -11.99 0.92 -4.96
C PHE A 168 -12.87 1.67 -3.96
N ASP A 169 -13.65 2.62 -4.45
CA ASP A 169 -14.66 3.34 -3.69
C ASP A 169 -15.95 2.48 -3.60
N PRO A 170 -16.36 2.00 -2.41
CA PRO A 170 -17.55 1.19 -2.21
C PRO A 170 -18.85 1.95 -2.52
N ALA A 171 -18.82 3.30 -2.60
CA ALA A 171 -19.96 4.09 -3.06
C ALA A 171 -20.13 4.08 -4.59
N GLN A 172 -19.08 3.72 -5.34
CA GLN A 172 -19.07 3.72 -6.81
C GLN A 172 -19.02 2.32 -7.43
N THR A 173 -18.47 1.33 -6.72
CA THR A 173 -18.36 -0.05 -7.20
C THR A 173 -18.30 -1.04 -6.03
N ASN A 174 -18.40 -2.34 -6.32
CA ASN A 174 -18.38 -3.41 -5.35
C ASN A 174 -17.56 -4.62 -5.85
N GLU A 175 -17.36 -5.61 -4.99
CA GLU A 175 -16.56 -6.79 -5.30
C GLU A 175 -17.11 -7.59 -6.47
N GLY A 176 -18.43 -7.68 -6.60
CA GLY A 176 -19.08 -8.35 -7.72
C GLY A 176 -18.75 -7.70 -9.05
N ALA A 177 -18.86 -6.37 -9.12
CA ALA A 177 -18.56 -5.60 -10.33
C ALA A 177 -17.07 -5.70 -10.73
N VAL A 178 -16.15 -5.70 -9.75
CA VAL A 178 -14.72 -5.90 -9.99
C VAL A 178 -14.44 -7.34 -10.44
N ALA A 179 -15.06 -8.34 -9.80
CA ALA A 179 -14.91 -9.73 -10.20
C ALA A 179 -15.45 -9.97 -11.62
N ASP A 180 -16.55 -9.34 -12.00
CA ASP A 180 -17.12 -9.46 -13.34
C ASP A 180 -16.25 -8.77 -14.39
N ALA A 181 -15.63 -7.63 -14.07
CA ALA A 181 -14.63 -7.02 -14.94
C ALA A 181 -13.45 -7.96 -15.21
N ILE A 182 -12.97 -8.66 -14.18
CA ILE A 182 -11.94 -9.70 -14.34
C ILE A 182 -12.48 -10.85 -15.19
N LYS A 183 -13.71 -11.33 -14.99
CA LYS A 183 -14.28 -12.42 -15.82
C LYS A 183 -14.38 -12.08 -17.31
N ARG A 184 -14.60 -10.80 -17.67
CA ARG A 184 -14.64 -10.36 -19.08
C ARG A 184 -13.32 -10.58 -19.82
N THR A 185 -12.20 -10.65 -19.12
CA THR A 185 -10.89 -10.99 -19.73
C THR A 185 -10.79 -12.46 -20.15
N GLY A 186 -11.70 -13.31 -19.71
CA GLY A 186 -11.67 -14.77 -19.91
C GLY A 186 -11.06 -15.56 -18.75
N TYR A 187 -10.57 -14.90 -17.70
CA TYR A 187 -10.06 -15.58 -16.49
C TYR A 187 -11.17 -15.83 -15.46
N LYS A 188 -10.95 -16.80 -14.55
CA LYS A 188 -11.93 -17.16 -13.51
C LYS A 188 -11.54 -16.61 -12.16
N VAL A 189 -12.46 -15.90 -11.50
CA VAL A 189 -12.31 -15.51 -10.10
C VAL A 189 -12.85 -16.64 -9.23
N THR A 190 -12.00 -17.27 -8.42
CA THR A 190 -12.37 -18.40 -7.54
C THR A 190 -12.77 -17.96 -6.13
N GLY A 191 -12.43 -16.73 -5.77
CA GLY A 191 -12.78 -16.13 -4.50
C GLY A 191 -12.28 -14.69 -4.45
N TYR A 192 -12.92 -13.90 -3.60
CA TYR A 192 -12.41 -12.62 -3.19
C TYR A 192 -12.56 -12.51 -1.69
N GLU A 193 -11.52 -12.02 -1.06
CA GLU A 193 -11.52 -11.72 0.36
C GLU A 193 -11.31 -10.23 0.44
N ALA A 194 -12.12 -9.56 1.28
CA ALA A 194 -11.77 -8.22 1.69
C ALA A 194 -10.31 -8.30 2.11
N ALA A 195 -9.47 -7.41 1.58
CA ALA A 195 -8.18 -7.16 2.17
C ALA A 195 -8.49 -6.40 3.47
N SER A 196 -9.17 -7.09 4.40
CA SER A 196 -9.05 -6.84 5.80
C SER A 196 -7.56 -6.90 6.03
N ARG A 197 -7.04 -5.73 6.41
CA ARG A 197 -5.64 -5.50 6.69
C ARG A 197 -5.10 -6.73 7.39
N VAL A 198 -4.04 -7.31 6.83
CA VAL A 198 -3.11 -8.17 7.54
C VAL A 198 -3.62 -9.57 7.90
N SER A 199 -3.01 -10.59 7.29
CA SER A 199 -3.04 -11.96 7.81
C SER A 199 -1.67 -12.30 8.39
N GLY A 200 -1.42 -11.85 9.61
CA GLY A 200 -0.21 -12.10 10.38
C GLY A 200 -0.39 -11.63 11.83
N PRO A 201 0.29 -12.26 12.80
CA PRO A 201 0.34 -11.76 14.16
C PRO A 201 1.18 -10.48 14.19
N ALA A 202 0.60 -9.38 14.66
CA ALA A 202 1.32 -8.13 14.84
C ALA A 202 2.26 -8.22 16.04
N MET A 203 3.47 -7.70 15.87
CA MET A 203 4.47 -7.61 16.93
C MET A 203 4.19 -6.41 17.82
N LEU A 204 4.33 -6.61 19.13
CA LEU A 204 4.08 -5.57 20.12
C LEU A 204 5.38 -4.85 20.52
N TYR A 205 5.28 -3.54 20.69
CA TYR A 205 6.37 -2.70 21.19
C TYR A 205 5.86 -1.78 22.29
N ASN A 206 6.62 -1.67 23.38
CA ASN A 206 6.39 -0.64 24.40
C ASN A 206 6.85 0.71 23.87
N VAL A 207 6.04 1.75 24.08
CA VAL A 207 6.37 3.14 23.74
C VAL A 207 5.80 4.09 24.79
N PRO A 208 6.49 5.20 25.12
CA PRO A 208 5.98 6.24 26.01
C PRO A 208 5.20 7.31 25.22
N LEU A 209 4.11 6.91 24.58
CA LEU A 209 3.24 7.82 23.81
C LEU A 209 1.97 8.18 24.60
N VAL A 210 2.12 8.41 25.91
CA VAL A 210 1.02 8.80 26.81
C VAL A 210 0.86 10.32 26.78
N CYS A 211 -0.36 10.84 26.80
CA CYS A 211 -0.62 12.27 26.97
C CYS A 211 -0.32 12.68 28.41
N GLU A 212 0.55 13.67 28.64
CA GLU A 212 0.77 14.21 30.00
C GLU A 212 -0.52 14.83 30.57
N ALA A 213 -1.27 15.55 29.73
CA ALA A 213 -2.52 16.17 30.14
C ALA A 213 -3.67 15.15 30.39
N ALA A 214 -3.58 13.95 29.81
CA ALA A 214 -4.57 12.88 29.93
C ALA A 214 -3.90 11.49 30.04
N PRO A 215 -3.38 11.10 31.23
CA PRO A 215 -2.54 9.90 31.37
C PRO A 215 -3.21 8.56 31.03
N SER A 216 -4.54 8.54 30.91
CA SER A 216 -5.32 7.37 30.49
C SER A 216 -5.47 7.25 28.97
N ILE A 217 -4.93 8.20 28.19
CA ILE A 217 -5.11 8.33 26.75
C ILE A 217 -3.73 8.42 26.08
N GLY A 218 -3.58 7.75 24.94
CA GLY A 218 -2.41 7.88 24.09
C GLY A 218 -2.39 9.18 23.31
N CYS A 219 -1.22 9.81 23.21
CA CYS A 219 -1.00 11.08 22.54
C CYS A 219 -1.16 10.94 21.04
N GLY A 220 -2.37 11.21 20.56
CA GLY A 220 -2.71 11.12 19.15
C GLY A 220 -1.86 12.04 18.28
N SER A 221 -1.60 13.27 18.74
CA SER A 221 -0.76 14.25 18.05
C SER A 221 0.69 13.79 17.87
N LYS A 222 1.27 13.03 18.81
CA LYS A 222 2.60 12.44 18.70
C LYS A 222 2.59 11.11 17.93
N ALA A 223 1.61 10.25 18.22
CA ALA A 223 1.48 8.92 17.64
C ALA A 223 1.17 8.95 16.14
N LYS A 224 0.39 9.95 15.67
CA LYS A 224 -0.02 10.06 14.26
C LYS A 224 1.16 10.00 13.30
N PHE A 225 2.16 10.84 13.52
CA PHE A 225 3.31 10.92 12.63
C PHE A 225 4.19 9.67 12.69
N LEU A 226 4.37 9.10 13.89
CA LEU A 226 5.10 7.86 14.10
C LEU A 226 4.44 6.68 13.34
N LEU A 227 3.13 6.51 13.49
CA LEU A 227 2.38 5.44 12.82
C LEU A 227 2.32 5.65 11.30
N GLN A 228 2.16 6.90 10.85
CA GLN A 228 2.21 7.21 9.41
C GLN A 228 3.57 6.88 8.80
N ASP A 229 4.67 7.19 9.49
CA ASP A 229 6.02 6.88 9.00
C ASP A 229 6.32 5.37 8.95
N LEU A 230 5.70 4.59 9.84
CA LEU A 230 5.72 3.13 9.75
C LEU A 230 4.96 2.63 8.51
N VAL A 231 3.72 3.08 8.33
CA VAL A 231 2.85 2.61 7.22
C VAL A 231 3.34 3.12 5.85
N LYS A 232 4.07 4.23 5.78
CA LYS A 232 4.74 4.70 4.55
C LYS A 232 5.71 3.65 3.98
N ARG A 233 6.24 2.75 4.80
CA ARG A 233 7.15 1.65 4.39
C ARG A 233 6.35 0.42 3.96
N SER A 234 5.48 0.59 2.96
CA SER A 234 4.49 -0.40 2.52
C SER A 234 5.06 -1.74 2.01
N ASN A 235 6.35 -1.78 1.67
CA ASN A 235 7.06 -3.01 1.30
C ASN A 235 7.36 -3.93 2.50
N VAL A 236 7.44 -3.37 3.71
CA VAL A 236 7.83 -4.09 4.93
C VAL A 236 6.81 -3.98 6.05
N VAL A 237 5.92 -3.00 6.05
CA VAL A 237 4.87 -2.80 7.07
C VAL A 237 3.50 -2.77 6.40
N GLU A 238 2.61 -3.66 6.81
CA GLU A 238 1.23 -3.71 6.30
C GLU A 238 0.24 -2.91 7.15
N GLY A 239 0.59 -2.63 8.42
CA GLY A 239 -0.26 -1.89 9.34
C GLY A 239 0.45 -1.57 10.66
N ALA A 240 0.01 -0.50 11.31
CA ALA A 240 0.50 -0.09 12.63
C ALA A 240 -0.64 0.54 13.44
N TRP A 241 -0.68 0.21 14.74
CA TRP A 241 -1.71 0.65 15.68
C TRP A 241 -1.07 1.10 16.99
N ILE A 242 -1.75 1.98 17.72
CA ILE A 242 -1.44 2.33 19.11
C ILE A 242 -2.60 1.90 20.01
N ASN A 243 -2.29 1.45 21.23
CA ASN A 243 -3.35 1.15 22.21
C ASN A 243 -3.94 2.44 22.79
N LYS A 244 -5.15 2.36 23.34
CA LYS A 244 -5.86 3.51 23.92
C LYS A 244 -5.02 4.26 24.96
N LYS A 245 -4.22 3.56 25.76
CA LYS A 245 -3.38 4.15 26.80
C LYS A 245 -2.09 4.81 26.29
N GLY A 246 -1.69 4.57 25.03
CA GLY A 246 -0.44 5.08 24.47
C GLY A 246 0.83 4.44 25.00
N THR A 247 0.73 3.29 25.65
CA THR A 247 1.87 2.56 26.23
C THR A 247 2.44 1.50 25.28
N MET A 248 1.68 1.15 24.24
CA MET A 248 2.04 0.08 23.31
C MET A 248 1.64 0.44 21.89
N ILE A 249 2.47 0.01 20.94
CA ILE A 249 2.12 -0.06 19.53
C ILE A 249 2.18 -1.49 19.05
N ALA A 250 1.34 -1.80 18.06
CA ALA A 250 1.38 -3.06 17.34
C ALA A 250 1.78 -2.76 15.90
N VAL A 251 2.76 -3.50 15.37
CA VAL A 251 3.22 -3.35 13.98
C VAL A 251 3.07 -4.69 13.29
N ASN A 252 2.40 -4.70 12.14
CA ASN A 252 2.16 -5.97 11.49
C ASN A 252 3.37 -6.56 10.78
N TRP A 253 4.15 -5.86 9.96
CA TRP A 253 5.20 -6.50 9.15
C TRP A 253 4.77 -7.48 8.05
N THR A 254 5.41 -7.37 6.88
CA THR A 254 5.25 -8.32 5.77
C THR A 254 6.12 -9.56 5.98
N THR A 255 5.83 -10.63 5.24
CA THR A 255 6.67 -11.85 5.18
C THR A 255 8.08 -11.60 4.64
N GLN A 256 8.32 -10.46 3.98
CA GLN A 256 9.63 -10.06 3.46
C GLN A 256 10.52 -9.40 4.52
N SER A 257 9.98 -9.08 5.70
CA SER A 257 10.74 -8.46 6.78
C SER A 257 11.49 -9.51 7.61
N THR A 258 12.81 -9.34 7.73
CA THR A 258 13.65 -10.13 8.65
C THR A 258 13.76 -9.44 10.01
N ALA A 259 14.12 -10.17 11.06
CA ALA A 259 14.29 -9.60 12.41
C ALA A 259 15.26 -8.40 12.42
N VAL A 260 16.37 -8.49 11.67
CA VAL A 260 17.35 -7.40 11.53
C VAL A 260 16.72 -6.17 10.88
N VAL A 261 15.94 -6.34 9.81
CA VAL A 261 15.25 -5.23 9.14
C VAL A 261 14.24 -4.56 10.07
N ARG A 262 13.47 -5.35 10.84
CA ARG A 262 12.51 -4.83 11.82
C ARG A 262 13.21 -4.00 12.88
N GLN A 263 14.29 -4.50 13.45
CA GLN A 263 15.08 -3.79 14.47
C GLN A 263 15.59 -2.44 13.94
N VAL A 264 16.23 -2.43 12.76
CA VAL A 264 16.76 -1.19 12.14
C VAL A 264 15.65 -0.16 11.89
N ILE A 265 14.47 -0.60 11.43
CA ILE A 265 13.33 0.29 11.20
C ILE A 265 12.83 0.88 12.51
N MET A 266 12.63 0.06 13.54
CA MET A 266 12.12 0.53 14.82
C MET A 266 13.10 1.46 15.53
N GLU A 267 14.41 1.18 15.46
CA GLU A 267 15.45 2.09 15.97
C GLU A 267 15.45 3.43 15.22
N SER A 268 15.34 3.39 13.88
CA SER A 268 15.27 4.60 13.06
C SER A 268 14.03 5.44 13.36
N ILE A 269 12.86 4.80 13.49
CA ILE A 269 11.59 5.47 13.81
C ILE A 269 11.64 6.07 15.22
N GLY A 270 12.13 5.30 16.21
CA GLY A 270 12.28 5.78 17.58
C GLY A 270 13.17 7.03 17.66
N LYS A 271 14.32 7.03 16.97
CA LYS A 271 15.21 8.21 16.90
C LYS A 271 14.56 9.41 16.23
N ASN A 272 13.89 9.21 15.09
CA ASN A 272 13.30 10.31 14.33
C ASN A 272 12.19 11.04 15.10
N HIS A 273 11.47 10.32 15.96
CA HIS A 273 10.34 10.84 16.73
C HIS A 273 10.67 11.11 18.20
N SER A 274 11.92 10.90 18.63
CA SER A 274 12.34 10.98 20.03
C SER A 274 11.46 10.12 20.95
N VAL A 275 11.30 8.84 20.59
CA VAL A 275 10.48 7.85 21.30
C VAL A 275 11.32 6.61 21.55
N SER A 276 11.38 6.15 22.81
CA SER A 276 11.96 4.85 23.13
C SER A 276 11.01 3.74 22.67
N VAL A 277 11.55 2.77 21.93
CA VAL A 277 10.80 1.64 21.40
C VAL A 277 11.46 0.37 21.91
N THR A 278 10.69 -0.49 22.58
CA THR A 278 11.19 -1.77 23.08
C THR A 278 10.28 -2.90 22.65
N GLU A 279 10.83 -3.89 21.94
CA GLU A 279 10.09 -5.06 21.48
C GLU A 279 9.60 -5.93 22.64
N ARG A 280 8.40 -6.50 22.50
CA ARG A 280 7.84 -7.52 23.40
C ARG A 280 7.86 -8.88 22.73
N ALA A 281 7.99 -9.93 23.54
CA ALA A 281 7.89 -11.32 23.06
C ALA A 281 6.47 -11.71 22.62
N GLU A 282 5.46 -10.99 23.11
CA GLU A 282 4.05 -11.24 22.81
C GLU A 282 3.67 -10.70 21.42
N THR A 283 2.76 -11.41 20.76
CA THR A 283 2.14 -10.96 19.52
C THR A 283 0.63 -10.94 19.67
N ILE A 284 -0.05 -10.17 18.82
CA ILE A 284 -1.50 -10.03 18.84
C ILE A 284 -2.06 -10.28 17.44
N ALA A 285 -3.19 -11.00 17.36
CA ALA A 285 -3.87 -11.21 16.09
C ALA A 285 -4.37 -9.86 15.55
N THR A 286 -4.09 -9.58 14.28
CA THR A 286 -4.44 -8.28 13.70
C THR A 286 -5.95 -8.08 13.50
N THR A 287 -6.72 -9.17 13.43
CA THR A 287 -8.19 -9.10 13.52
C THR A 287 -8.65 -8.48 14.83
N THR A 288 -8.01 -8.85 15.95
CA THR A 288 -8.27 -8.25 17.27
C THR A 288 -7.89 -6.76 17.30
N LEU A 289 -6.90 -6.33 16.51
CA LEU A 289 -6.52 -4.92 16.43
C LEU A 289 -7.52 -4.11 15.61
N ALA A 290 -7.99 -4.65 14.48
CA ALA A 290 -8.90 -3.95 13.58
C ALA A 290 -10.31 -3.77 14.16
N ASP A 291 -10.80 -4.75 14.94
CA ASP A 291 -12.16 -4.74 15.47
C ASP A 291 -12.27 -4.17 16.90
N SER A 292 -11.14 -3.75 17.49
CA SER A 292 -11.09 -3.32 18.89
C SER A 292 -11.26 -1.80 19.06
N LYS A 293 -12.01 -1.42 20.10
CA LYS A 293 -12.10 -0.04 20.59
C LYS A 293 -10.87 0.42 21.38
N GLU A 294 -9.94 -0.50 21.64
CA GLU A 294 -8.72 -0.27 22.41
C GLU A 294 -7.50 -0.02 21.53
N TRP A 295 -7.61 -0.16 20.20
CA TRP A 295 -6.50 0.01 19.26
C TRP A 295 -6.87 0.96 18.14
N TYR A 296 -5.94 1.84 17.79
CA TYR A 296 -6.18 2.94 16.85
C TYR A 296 -5.10 2.95 15.78
N ALA A 297 -5.49 2.86 14.51
CA ALA A 297 -4.57 3.02 13.40
C ALA A 297 -4.18 4.50 13.20
N ALA A 298 -3.17 4.76 12.35
CA ALA A 298 -2.69 6.11 12.05
C ALA A 298 -3.76 7.12 11.59
N GLY A 299 -4.84 6.65 10.95
CA GLY A 299 -5.97 7.49 10.54
C GLY A 299 -7.02 7.72 11.62
N GLU A 300 -6.95 6.97 12.72
CA GLU A 300 -7.95 6.95 13.79
C GLU A 300 -7.45 7.63 15.07
N VAL A 301 -6.14 7.86 15.21
CA VAL A 301 -5.56 8.56 16.37
C VAL A 301 -6.05 10.00 16.54
N ASP A 302 -6.64 10.60 15.51
CA ASP A 302 -7.32 11.90 15.61
C ASP A 302 -8.49 11.84 16.60
N LEU A 303 -9.08 10.65 16.82
CA LEU A 303 -10.07 10.43 17.88
C LEU A 303 -9.44 10.56 19.28
N LEU A 304 -8.23 10.02 19.47
CA LEU A 304 -7.49 10.16 20.73
C LEU A 304 -7.14 11.62 21.01
N SER A 305 -6.71 12.37 19.99
CA SER A 305 -6.44 13.82 20.11
C SER A 305 -7.70 14.61 20.51
N ARG A 306 -8.88 14.23 19.99
CA ARG A 306 -10.16 14.84 20.40
C ARG A 306 -10.55 14.46 21.82
N GLU A 307 -10.34 13.22 22.22
CA GLU A 307 -10.60 12.75 23.59
C GLU A 307 -9.67 13.48 24.59
N GLU A 308 -8.39 13.63 24.26
CA GLU A 308 -7.43 14.44 25.02
C GLU A 308 -7.89 15.90 25.14
N ALA A 309 -8.30 16.54 24.04
CA ALA A 309 -8.80 17.91 24.05
C ALA A 309 -10.03 18.09 24.97
N ASN A 310 -10.94 17.11 24.99
CA ASN A 310 -12.08 17.13 25.90
C ASN A 310 -11.66 16.98 27.36
N VAL A 311 -10.69 16.10 27.66
CA VAL A 311 -10.17 15.93 29.02
C VAL A 311 -9.49 17.22 29.51
N ILE A 312 -8.71 17.88 28.65
CA ILE A 312 -8.09 19.17 28.96
C ILE A 312 -9.17 20.21 29.27
N ALA A 313 -10.15 20.36 28.38
CA ALA A 313 -11.24 21.32 28.56
C ALA A 313 -12.01 21.10 29.87
N HIS A 314 -12.35 19.85 30.17
CA HIS A 314 -13.04 19.48 31.39
C HIS A 314 -12.25 19.85 32.66
N LYS A 315 -10.94 19.55 32.66
CA LYS A 315 -10.04 19.93 33.76
C LYS A 315 -9.94 21.45 33.92
N THR A 316 -9.78 22.18 32.81
CA THR A 316 -9.70 23.65 32.81
C THR A 316 -10.97 24.27 33.38
N ILE A 317 -12.15 23.84 32.93
CA ILE A 317 -13.44 24.35 33.45
C ILE A 317 -13.61 24.00 34.92
N THR A 318 -13.23 22.79 35.34
CA THR A 318 -13.30 22.37 36.75
C THR A 318 -12.45 23.27 37.65
N ASP A 319 -11.25 23.63 37.22
CA ASP A 319 -10.38 24.56 37.95
C ASP A 319 -10.96 25.99 37.98
N LEU A 320 -11.46 26.49 36.86
CA LEU A 320 -12.08 27.82 36.78
C LEU A 320 -13.37 27.92 37.62
N LYS A 321 -14.15 26.83 37.70
CA LYS A 321 -15.31 26.72 38.60
C LYS A 321 -14.90 26.82 40.05
N ARG A 322 -13.83 26.11 40.45
CA ARG A 322 -13.29 26.18 41.81
C ARG A 322 -12.86 27.60 42.18
N LYS A 323 -12.37 28.37 41.21
CA LYS A 323 -11.99 29.79 41.35
C LYS A 323 -13.17 30.77 41.27
N GLY A 324 -14.40 30.29 41.03
CA GLY A 324 -15.59 31.14 40.94
C GLY A 324 -15.64 32.02 39.67
N LEU A 325 -14.89 31.66 38.64
CA LEU A 325 -14.73 32.48 37.42
C LEU A 325 -15.74 32.18 36.32
N VAL A 326 -16.44 31.04 36.41
CA VAL A 326 -17.39 30.58 35.38
C VAL A 326 -18.77 30.44 36.00
N LYS A 327 -19.78 31.05 35.35
CA LYS A 327 -21.19 30.90 35.75
C LYS A 327 -21.73 29.56 35.26
N PRO A 328 -22.61 28.87 36.04
CA PRO A 328 -23.21 27.58 35.67
C PRO A 328 -23.89 27.55 34.29
N THR A 329 -24.45 28.68 33.87
CA THR A 329 -25.16 28.82 32.58
C THR A 329 -24.25 28.68 31.36
N PHE A 330 -22.96 28.96 31.49
CA PHE A 330 -22.02 28.97 30.36
C PHE A 330 -21.00 27.83 30.40
N GLU A 331 -21.02 26.98 31.43
CA GLU A 331 -20.02 25.92 31.64
C GLU A 331 -19.88 25.02 30.41
N ARG A 332 -20.98 24.43 29.93
CA ARG A 332 -20.96 23.50 28.79
C ARG A 332 -20.48 24.16 27.50
N GLN A 333 -20.87 25.41 27.26
CA GLN A 333 -20.49 26.12 26.05
C GLN A 333 -19.00 26.50 26.09
N PHE A 334 -18.51 26.95 27.24
CA PHE A 334 -17.11 27.29 27.40
C PHE A 334 -16.21 26.05 27.35
N GLU A 335 -16.64 24.93 27.96
CA GLU A 335 -15.97 23.64 27.84
C GLU A 335 -15.85 23.20 26.37
N ALA A 336 -16.94 23.30 25.60
CA ALA A 336 -16.95 22.97 24.18
C ALA A 336 -16.03 23.88 23.35
N ASP A 337 -15.98 25.18 23.66
CA ASP A 337 -15.09 26.13 22.99
C ASP A 337 -13.62 25.81 23.28
N ILE A 338 -13.26 25.51 24.53
CA ILE A 338 -11.89 25.10 24.89
C ILE A 338 -11.52 23.79 24.20
N ALA A 339 -12.39 22.77 24.24
CA ALA A 339 -12.16 21.49 23.57
C ALA A 339 -11.96 21.67 22.06
N LYS A 340 -12.73 22.58 21.43
CA LYS A 340 -12.57 22.92 20.02
C LYS A 340 -11.21 23.57 19.74
N ILE A 341 -10.75 24.49 20.58
CA ILE A 341 -9.43 25.15 20.42
C ILE A 341 -8.30 24.12 20.46
N TYR A 342 -8.29 23.21 21.43
CA TYR A 342 -7.27 22.15 21.50
C TYR A 342 -7.41 21.15 20.35
N THR A 343 -8.63 20.81 19.94
CA THR A 343 -8.85 19.95 18.78
C THR A 343 -8.26 20.56 17.51
N GLU A 344 -8.51 21.85 17.26
CA GLU A 344 -7.92 22.57 16.12
C GLU A 344 -6.40 22.62 16.20
N LEU A 345 -5.84 22.85 17.40
CA LEU A 345 -4.41 22.83 17.63
C LEU A 345 -3.81 21.46 17.28
N PHE A 346 -4.35 20.36 17.83
CA PHE A 346 -3.80 19.02 17.64
C PHE A 346 -3.98 18.48 16.22
N LEU A 347 -5.13 18.75 15.59
CA LEU A 347 -5.42 18.28 14.23
C LEU A 347 -4.77 19.15 13.15
N GLY A 348 -4.41 20.39 13.49
CA GLY A 348 -3.70 21.31 12.60
C GLY A 348 -2.20 21.03 12.47
N LEU A 349 -1.64 20.12 13.26
CA LEU A 349 -0.22 19.79 13.22
C LEU A 349 0.13 19.04 11.93
N THR A 350 1.26 19.42 11.33
CA THR A 350 1.87 18.69 10.20
C THR A 350 3.06 17.83 10.65
N SER A 351 3.59 18.14 11.82
CA SER A 351 4.61 17.40 12.55
C SER A 351 4.43 17.64 14.05
N PHE A 352 4.86 16.69 14.89
CA PHE A 352 4.90 16.91 16.35
C PHE A 352 5.81 18.09 16.73
N LYS A 353 6.82 18.40 15.90
CA LYS A 353 7.70 19.57 16.10
C LYS A 353 6.99 20.92 15.94
N ASP A 354 5.78 20.92 15.36
CA ASP A 354 4.96 22.12 15.23
C ASP A 354 4.31 22.53 16.56
N LEU A 355 4.28 21.64 17.57
CA LEU A 355 3.93 21.98 18.96
C LEU A 355 5.08 22.74 19.62
N ASN A 356 5.24 24.01 19.24
CA ASN A 356 6.23 24.92 19.78
C ASN A 356 5.56 26.09 20.50
N LYS A 357 6.37 26.97 21.10
CA LYS A 357 5.90 28.14 21.85
C LYS A 357 4.88 28.98 21.08
N SER A 358 5.09 29.25 19.79
CA SER A 358 4.15 30.07 19.00
C SER A 358 2.78 29.39 18.85
N SER A 359 2.75 28.07 18.72
CA SER A 359 1.50 27.30 18.65
C SER A 359 0.75 27.33 19.98
N TYR A 360 1.48 27.24 21.10
CA TYR A 360 0.90 27.39 22.45
C TYR A 360 0.41 28.82 22.70
N ASP A 361 1.19 29.84 22.39
CA ASP A 361 0.80 31.26 22.52
C ASP A 361 -0.49 31.55 21.71
N SER A 362 -0.62 30.95 20.51
CA SER A 362 -1.83 31.05 19.70
C SER A 362 -3.03 30.41 20.41
N ALA A 363 -2.87 29.21 20.96
CA ALA A 363 -3.93 28.52 21.70
C ALA A 363 -4.32 29.30 22.98
N GLU A 364 -3.36 29.80 23.74
CA GLU A 364 -3.58 30.67 24.91
C GLU A 364 -4.42 31.89 24.53
N SER A 365 -4.06 32.58 23.45
CA SER A 365 -4.79 33.78 23.00
C SER A 365 -6.25 33.46 22.65
N LYS A 366 -6.51 32.30 22.03
CA LYS A 366 -7.87 31.83 21.72
C LYS A 366 -8.65 31.47 22.98
N ILE A 367 -8.01 30.81 23.95
CA ILE A 367 -8.64 30.46 25.23
C ILE A 367 -8.94 31.72 26.04
N GLN A 368 -8.02 32.68 26.09
CA GLN A 368 -8.23 33.98 26.73
C GLN A 368 -9.42 34.71 26.09
N ALA A 369 -9.47 34.78 24.76
CA ALA A 369 -10.56 35.41 24.04
C ALA A 369 -11.91 34.70 24.25
N ALA A 370 -11.93 33.37 24.35
CA ALA A 370 -13.12 32.61 24.71
C ALA A 370 -13.54 32.89 26.16
N GLY A 371 -12.60 32.85 27.11
CA GLY A 371 -12.84 33.11 28.52
C GLY A 371 -13.38 34.50 28.79
N GLU A 372 -12.90 35.54 28.09
CA GLU A 372 -13.43 36.89 28.22
C GLU A 372 -14.89 37.04 27.77
N ARG A 373 -15.38 36.20 26.85
CA ARG A 373 -16.81 36.17 26.46
C ARG A 373 -17.69 35.67 27.59
N TYR A 374 -17.20 34.74 28.41
CA TYR A 374 -17.98 34.08 29.46
C TYR A 374 -17.76 34.68 30.86
N ALA A 375 -16.53 35.07 31.19
CA ALA A 375 -16.16 35.69 32.46
C ALA A 375 -16.32 37.22 32.44
N GLY A 376 -16.33 37.84 31.25
CA GLY A 376 -16.31 39.29 31.05
C GLY A 376 -14.90 39.83 30.77
N LYS A 377 -14.82 40.92 29.99
CA LYS A 377 -13.56 41.52 29.56
C LYS A 377 -12.66 41.86 30.76
N GLY A 378 -11.43 41.37 30.75
CA GLY A 378 -10.44 41.59 31.82
C GLY A 378 -10.65 40.79 33.11
N LYS A 379 -11.69 39.93 33.18
CA LYS A 379 -11.96 39.08 34.37
C LYS A 379 -11.40 37.67 34.26
N MET A 380 -10.95 37.27 33.07
CA MET A 380 -10.33 35.97 32.84
C MET A 380 -8.84 36.06 33.20
N PRO A 381 -8.34 35.27 34.17
CA PRO A 381 -6.91 35.21 34.45
C PRO A 381 -6.16 34.65 33.25
N ARG A 382 -4.99 35.22 32.97
CA ARG A 382 -4.12 34.78 31.88
C ARG A 382 -3.87 33.27 32.02
N GLN A 383 -4.24 32.54 30.98
CA GLN A 383 -3.92 31.12 30.87
C GLN A 383 -2.50 31.03 30.33
N GLU A 384 -1.58 30.49 31.13
CA GLU A 384 -0.23 30.13 30.70
C GLU A 384 -0.23 28.61 30.44
N LEU A 385 -0.03 28.23 29.19
CA LEU A 385 0.17 26.85 28.77
C LEU A 385 1.64 26.52 28.93
N CYS A 386 1.91 25.62 29.87
CA CYS A 386 3.24 25.12 30.10
C CYS A 386 3.64 24.18 28.97
N ALA A 387 4.54 24.64 28.10
CA ALA A 387 5.27 23.77 27.18
C ALA A 387 6.48 23.21 27.92
N THR A 388 6.40 21.95 28.37
CA THR A 388 7.58 21.23 28.86
C THR A 388 8.46 20.88 27.66
N THR A 389 9.48 21.70 27.40
CA THR A 389 10.47 21.37 26.35
C THR A 389 11.63 20.53 26.89
N ASP A 390 11.69 20.29 28.20
CA ASP A 390 12.75 19.51 28.84
C ASP A 390 12.18 18.36 29.66
N GLU A 391 12.85 17.21 29.53
CA GLU A 391 12.65 16.04 30.36
C GLU A 391 12.65 16.42 31.85
N SER A 392 11.65 15.92 32.58
CA SER A 392 11.49 15.97 34.04
C SER A 392 11.00 17.29 34.69
N CYS A 393 9.67 17.43 34.80
CA CYS A 393 9.10 18.00 36.04
C CYS A 393 9.23 16.94 37.15
N THR A 394 10.41 16.82 37.77
CA THR A 394 10.54 16.11 39.05
C THR A 394 10.28 17.08 40.19
N MET A 395 9.20 16.85 40.93
CA MET A 395 8.94 17.49 42.23
C MET A 395 10.04 17.10 43.22
N GLY A 396 11.13 17.86 43.26
CA GLY A 396 12.19 17.69 44.25
C GLY A 396 13.60 17.87 43.67
N GLY A 397 14.14 19.07 43.78
CA GLY A 397 15.54 19.33 43.43
C GLY A 397 15.90 20.80 43.54
N SER A 398 16.38 21.22 44.71
CA SER A 398 17.03 22.51 44.91
C SER A 398 18.37 22.51 44.18
N SER A 399 18.63 23.45 43.26
CA SER A 399 19.98 23.82 42.82
C SER A 399 19.96 25.22 42.21
N GLY A 400 20.87 26.07 42.70
CA GLY A 400 20.86 27.50 42.47
C GLY A 400 21.80 28.02 41.37
N GLY A 401 21.70 29.34 41.17
CA GLY A 401 22.77 30.26 40.74
C GLY A 401 23.32 30.14 39.32
N GLY A 402 22.83 30.98 38.40
CA GLY A 402 23.48 31.27 37.12
C GLY A 402 22.67 32.28 36.29
N ASN A 403 23.30 33.40 35.91
CA ASN A 403 22.67 34.62 35.43
C ASN A 403 22.31 34.61 33.93
N GLU A 404 21.33 35.46 33.59
CA GLU A 404 21.06 36.12 32.29
C GLU A 404 20.15 35.42 31.23
N ASN A 405 18.94 35.97 31.13
CA ASN A 405 18.05 36.05 29.94
C ASN A 405 17.50 34.75 29.33
N SER A 406 17.17 33.75 30.15
CA SER A 406 16.31 32.64 29.71
C SER A 406 15.19 32.39 30.71
N CYS A 407 13.99 32.14 30.19
CA CYS A 407 12.80 31.64 30.86
C CYS A 407 12.65 32.00 32.34
N SER A 408 11.76 32.96 32.64
CA SER A 408 11.12 33.04 33.94
C SER A 408 10.38 31.72 34.23
N THR A 409 11.11 30.84 34.91
CA THR A 409 10.69 29.78 35.83
C THR A 409 9.86 28.62 35.25
N SER A 410 10.58 27.59 34.80
CA SER A 410 10.16 26.18 34.86
C SER A 410 9.62 25.77 36.25
N GLU A 411 10.06 26.45 37.32
CA GLU A 411 9.48 26.33 38.66
C GLU A 411 7.99 26.71 38.76
N SER A 412 7.49 27.65 37.95
CA SER A 412 6.10 28.10 38.06
C SER A 412 5.10 27.10 37.45
N CYS A 413 5.55 26.35 36.45
CA CYS A 413 4.76 25.31 35.79
C CYS A 413 4.63 24.05 36.65
N CYS A 414 5.74 23.51 37.18
CA CYS A 414 5.65 22.31 38.04
C CYS A 414 4.98 22.60 39.40
N LYS A 415 4.93 23.87 39.86
CA LYS A 415 4.20 24.29 41.09
C LYS A 415 2.70 24.52 40.88
N LYS A 416 2.20 24.64 39.64
CA LYS A 416 0.80 25.03 39.35
C LYS A 416 -0.12 23.87 38.90
N ASN A 417 0.27 22.62 39.14
CA ASN A 417 -0.47 21.37 38.87
C ASN A 417 -0.82 21.12 37.41
#